data_AF-A0A382BFD4-F1
#
_entry.id   AF-A0A382BFD4-F1
#
_cell.length_a   1.000
_cell.length_b   1.000
_cell.length_c   1.000
_cell.angle_alpha   90.00
_cell.angle_beta   90.00
_cell.angle_gamma   90.00
#
_symmetry.space_group_name_H-M   'P 1'
#
loop_
_entity.id
_entity.type
_entity.pdbx_description
1 polymer ?
#
loop_
_entity_poly.entity_id
_entity_poly.type
_entity_poly.pdbx_seq_one_letter_code
_entity_poly.pdbx_strand_id
1 'polypeptide(L)'
;EALRRTIGGMLPRNRLGRQMLSKLKVYRGPEHPHQAQCPQLLALDHTRAHGPRLSEETAGPDAGTSDPAPTESDSISGLGLSARLESSIRGAGVASVDDLVALSAPEVLAMAGVGPKSFEELTTVLAGRNLALRTDD
;
A
#
# COMPACT_ATOMS: atom_id res chain seq x y z
N GLU A 1 15.36 -32.64 22.56
CA GLU A 1 14.02 -33.14 22.17
C GLU A 1 12.89 -32.14 22.50
N ALA A 2 12.93 -31.50 23.69
CA ALA A 2 11.94 -30.52 24.14
C ALA A 2 11.54 -29.47 23.07
N LEU A 3 12.53 -28.79 22.45
CA LEU A 3 12.27 -27.74 21.46
C LEU A 3 11.43 -28.23 20.26
N ARG A 4 11.76 -29.41 19.71
CA ARG A 4 11.00 -29.99 18.59
C ARG A 4 9.58 -30.38 18.99
N ARG A 5 9.40 -30.88 20.23
CA ARG A 5 8.07 -31.27 20.75
C ARG A 5 7.19 -30.05 20.96
N THR A 6 7.72 -28.97 21.53
CA THR A 6 6.99 -27.71 21.71
C THR A 6 6.55 -27.13 20.37
N ILE A 7 7.49 -27.00 19.42
CA ILE A 7 7.19 -26.47 18.08
C ILE A 7 6.20 -27.39 17.33
N GLY A 8 6.36 -28.71 17.46
CA GLY A 8 5.41 -29.68 16.88
C GLY A 8 3.99 -29.54 17.44
N GLY A 9 3.84 -29.16 18.71
CA GLY A 9 2.53 -28.87 19.31
C GLY A 9 1.86 -27.61 18.76
N MET A 10 2.62 -26.66 18.21
CA MET A 10 2.12 -25.43 17.61
C MET A 10 1.77 -25.58 16.12
N LEU A 11 2.16 -26.68 15.48
CA LEU A 11 1.90 -26.94 14.06
C LEU A 11 0.54 -27.61 13.83
N PRO A 12 -0.07 -27.43 12.65
CA PRO A 12 -1.32 -28.10 12.30
C PRO A 12 -1.15 -29.62 12.30
N ARG A 13 -2.14 -30.34 12.86
CA ARG A 13 -2.14 -31.80 12.98
C ARG A 13 -2.52 -32.51 11.67
N ASN A 14 -1.79 -32.24 10.59
CA ASN A 14 -2.01 -32.81 9.26
C ASN A 14 -0.69 -33.25 8.59
N ARG A 15 -0.77 -33.77 7.36
CA ARG A 15 0.43 -34.19 6.58
C ARG A 15 1.40 -33.04 6.36
N LEU A 16 0.90 -31.84 6.08
CA LEU A 16 1.71 -30.64 5.90
C LEU A 16 2.47 -30.28 7.18
N GLY A 17 1.82 -30.28 8.35
CA GLY A 17 2.48 -29.99 9.62
C GLY A 17 3.61 -30.96 9.94
N ARG A 18 3.45 -32.26 9.59
CA ARG A 18 4.54 -33.25 9.69
C ARG A 18 5.71 -32.93 8.77
N GLN A 19 5.44 -32.46 7.54
CA GLN A 19 6.46 -32.01 6.60
C GLN A 19 7.15 -30.71 7.05
N MET A 20 6.42 -29.79 7.68
CA MET A 20 7.01 -28.58 8.26
C MET A 20 7.96 -28.94 9.40
N LEU A 21 7.56 -29.88 10.27
CA LEU A 21 8.40 -30.34 11.37
C LEU A 21 9.67 -31.06 10.90
N SER A 22 9.63 -31.78 9.78
CA SER A 22 10.83 -32.46 9.23
C SER A 22 11.87 -31.50 8.66
N LYS A 23 11.44 -30.31 8.22
CA LYS A 23 12.32 -29.21 7.76
C LYS A 23 13.02 -28.49 8.92
N LEU A 24 12.54 -28.61 10.15
CA LEU A 24 13.14 -27.97 11.33
C LEU A 24 14.49 -28.60 11.68
N LYS A 25 15.56 -27.80 11.64
CA LYS A 25 16.90 -28.16 12.11
C LYS A 25 17.23 -27.36 13.38
N VAL A 26 17.71 -28.04 14.41
CA VAL A 26 18.07 -27.43 15.71
C VAL A 26 19.57 -27.59 15.89
N TYR A 27 20.27 -26.47 15.90
CA TYR A 27 21.72 -26.40 16.09
C TYR A 27 22.05 -26.02 17.54
N ARG A 28 23.25 -26.37 18.00
CA ARG A 28 23.76 -25.97 19.31
C ARG A 28 24.67 -24.76 19.11
N GLY A 29 24.57 -23.77 19.99
CA GLY A 29 25.36 -22.53 19.89
C GLY A 29 24.79 -21.53 18.87
N PRO A 30 25.50 -20.41 18.65
CA PRO A 30 25.04 -19.34 17.76
C PRO A 30 25.25 -19.66 16.26
N GLU A 31 26.16 -20.58 15.95
CA GLU A 31 26.54 -20.91 14.57
C GLU A 31 25.54 -21.87 13.92
N HIS A 32 25.15 -21.54 12.70
CA HIS A 32 24.29 -22.38 11.86
C HIS A 32 24.68 -22.22 10.40
N PRO A 33 24.60 -23.28 9.57
CA PRO A 33 25.03 -23.26 8.17
C PRO A 33 24.06 -22.51 7.25
N HIS A 34 22.95 -21.97 7.77
CA HIS A 34 21.98 -21.24 6.98
C HIS A 34 22.38 -19.77 6.93
N GLN A 35 22.77 -19.30 5.76
CA GLN A 35 22.92 -17.86 5.51
C GLN A 35 21.56 -17.24 5.21
N ALA A 36 21.44 -15.93 5.45
CA ALA A 36 20.27 -15.17 5.01
C ALA A 36 20.09 -15.29 3.49
N GLN A 37 18.85 -15.46 3.05
CA GLN A 37 18.57 -15.50 1.61
C GLN A 37 18.70 -14.09 1.03
N CYS A 38 19.26 -13.99 -0.18
CA CYS A 38 19.27 -12.76 -0.97
C CYS A 38 18.27 -12.93 -2.13
N PRO A 39 16.98 -12.57 -1.95
CA PRO A 39 15.98 -12.74 -2.98
C PRO A 39 16.33 -11.88 -4.20
N GLN A 40 16.27 -12.49 -5.39
CA GLN A 40 16.48 -11.81 -6.66
C GLN A 40 15.13 -11.46 -7.29
N LEU A 41 15.08 -10.30 -7.93
CA LEU A 41 13.91 -9.88 -8.70
C LEU A 41 13.75 -10.79 -9.92
N LEU A 42 12.66 -11.56 -9.93
CA LEU A 42 12.27 -12.39 -11.07
C LEU A 42 11.18 -11.65 -11.86
N ALA A 43 11.45 -11.36 -13.14
CA ALA A 43 10.41 -10.97 -14.08
C ALA A 43 9.58 -12.21 -14.42
N LEU A 44 8.33 -12.25 -13.96
CA LEU A 44 7.41 -13.35 -14.22
C LEU A 44 6.48 -12.97 -15.37
N ASP A 45 6.64 -13.59 -16.54
CA ASP A 45 5.87 -13.25 -17.75
C ASP A 45 4.38 -13.64 -17.68
N HIS A 46 4.02 -14.57 -16.79
CA HIS A 46 2.73 -15.26 -16.79
C HIS A 46 1.92 -15.11 -15.50
N THR A 47 2.32 -14.22 -14.60
CA THR A 47 1.49 -13.90 -13.43
C THR A 47 0.19 -13.27 -13.90
N ARG A 48 -0.95 -13.97 -13.73
CA ARG A 48 -2.26 -13.30 -13.77
C ARG A 48 -2.24 -12.27 -12.65
N ALA A 49 -2.11 -11.01 -13.03
CA ALA A 49 -1.77 -9.91 -12.15
C ALA A 49 -2.75 -9.75 -10.97
N HIS A 50 -2.20 -9.84 -9.76
CA HIS A 50 -2.62 -9.01 -8.62
C HIS A 50 -1.38 -8.31 -8.06
N GLY A 51 -0.62 -7.64 -8.94
CA GLY A 51 0.42 -6.68 -8.58
C GLY A 51 -0.03 -5.27 -8.99
N PRO A 52 0.50 -4.21 -8.37
CA PRO A 52 0.11 -2.84 -8.71
C PRO A 52 0.49 -2.60 -10.17
N ARG A 53 -0.49 -2.13 -10.94
CA ARG A 53 -0.38 -1.86 -12.37
C ARG A 53 0.68 -0.78 -12.56
N LEU A 54 1.87 -1.17 -13.02
CA LEU A 54 2.86 -0.21 -13.54
C LEU A 54 2.17 0.48 -14.73
N SER A 55 2.02 1.79 -14.63
CA SER A 55 1.46 2.65 -15.67
C SER A 55 2.35 2.55 -16.90
N GLU A 56 1.93 1.76 -17.88
CA GLU A 56 2.50 1.79 -19.21
C GLU A 56 2.09 3.10 -19.87
N GLU A 57 3.02 4.04 -19.84
CA GLU A 57 3.07 5.23 -20.65
C GLU A 57 3.10 4.82 -22.13
N THR A 58 1.93 4.85 -22.78
CA THR A 58 1.80 4.58 -24.21
C THR A 58 1.85 5.92 -24.95
N ALA A 59 2.99 6.15 -25.60
CA ALA A 59 3.20 7.24 -26.53
C ALA A 59 2.57 6.92 -27.91
N GLY A 60 1.45 7.61 -28.22
CA GLY A 60 0.98 8.08 -29.54
C GLY A 60 0.49 7.07 -30.61
N PRO A 61 -0.24 7.50 -31.67
CA PRO A 61 -0.42 8.88 -32.14
C PRO A 61 -1.87 9.30 -32.56
N ASP A 62 -2.07 10.62 -32.68
CA ASP A 62 -2.99 11.35 -33.55
C ASP A 62 -4.51 11.12 -33.47
N ALA A 63 -5.20 12.02 -32.75
CA ALA A 63 -6.45 12.62 -33.22
C ALA A 63 -6.60 14.04 -32.64
N GLY A 64 -6.49 15.04 -33.51
CA GLY A 64 -6.75 16.42 -33.16
C GLY A 64 -8.20 16.60 -32.73
N THR A 65 -8.39 16.99 -31.48
CA THR A 65 -9.45 17.88 -31.03
C THR A 65 -8.86 18.68 -29.89
N SER A 66 -8.66 19.97 -30.16
CA SER A 66 -8.29 20.98 -29.19
C SER A 66 -9.36 21.06 -28.11
N ASP A 67 -9.01 20.63 -26.89
CA ASP A 67 -9.58 21.18 -25.66
C ASP A 67 -8.47 21.19 -24.59
N PRO A 68 -8.38 22.25 -23.76
CA PRO A 68 -7.21 22.49 -22.93
C PRO A 68 -7.13 21.45 -21.81
N ALA A 69 -5.96 20.81 -21.69
CA ALA A 69 -5.62 19.92 -20.60
C ALA A 69 -5.88 20.62 -19.24
N PRO A 70 -6.63 20.01 -18.30
CA PRO A 70 -6.45 20.34 -16.91
C PRO A 70 -5.10 19.74 -16.50
N THR A 71 -4.15 20.64 -16.30
CA THR A 71 -2.85 20.48 -15.66
C THR A 71 -2.74 19.23 -14.78
N GLU A 72 -1.73 18.38 -15.01
CA GLU A 72 -1.44 17.19 -14.19
C GLU A 72 -1.11 17.50 -12.71
N SER A 73 -1.13 18.78 -12.32
CA SER A 73 -0.91 19.29 -10.96
C SER A 73 -2.08 19.09 -10.00
N ASP A 74 -3.26 18.70 -10.51
CA ASP A 74 -4.48 18.57 -9.69
C ASP A 74 -4.80 17.14 -9.24
N SER A 75 -3.94 16.16 -9.57
CA SER A 75 -4.17 14.74 -9.24
C SER A 75 -3.70 14.38 -7.84
N ILE A 76 -4.56 13.73 -7.06
CA ILE A 76 -4.33 13.31 -5.65
C ILE A 76 -3.08 12.45 -5.48
N SER A 77 -2.75 11.62 -6.47
CA SER A 77 -1.56 10.74 -6.45
C SER A 77 -0.26 11.52 -6.36
N GLY A 78 -0.24 12.79 -6.76
CA GLY A 78 0.91 13.68 -6.62
C GLY A 78 1.16 14.17 -5.19
N LEU A 79 0.25 13.93 -4.23
CA LEU A 79 0.34 14.42 -2.85
C LEU A 79 1.34 13.64 -1.97
N GLY A 80 1.70 12.42 -2.35
CA GLY A 80 2.61 11.57 -1.56
C GLY A 80 1.96 10.99 -0.29
N LEU A 81 0.65 10.79 -0.30
CA LEU A 81 -0.11 10.15 0.77
C LEU A 81 0.15 8.64 0.83
N SER A 82 -0.12 8.03 1.98
CA SER A 82 -0.10 6.58 2.12
C SER A 82 -1.13 5.93 1.20
N ALA A 83 -0.76 4.80 0.59
CA ALA A 83 -1.61 4.09 -0.37
C ALA A 83 -3.01 3.74 0.18
N ARG A 84 -3.12 3.54 1.50
CA ARG A 84 -4.40 3.32 2.19
C ARG A 84 -5.27 4.58 2.18
N LEU A 85 -4.70 5.72 2.54
CA LEU A 85 -5.41 7.00 2.55
C LEU A 85 -5.81 7.41 1.12
N GLU A 86 -4.92 7.25 0.14
CA GLU A 86 -5.23 7.50 -1.27
C GLU A 86 -6.38 6.61 -1.76
N SER A 87 -6.37 5.32 -1.39
CA SER A 87 -7.46 4.39 -1.75
C SER A 87 -8.78 4.76 -1.08
N SER A 88 -8.75 5.19 0.18
CA SER A 88 -9.94 5.65 0.91
C SER A 88 -10.52 6.93 0.32
N ILE A 89 -9.68 7.92 0.01
CA ILE A 89 -10.09 9.19 -0.59
C ILE A 89 -10.71 8.95 -1.98
N ARG A 90 -10.06 8.12 -2.81
CA ARG A 90 -10.61 7.74 -4.13
C ARG A 90 -11.89 6.93 -4.00
N GLY A 91 -11.99 6.05 -3.01
CA GLY A 91 -13.19 5.27 -2.71
C GLY A 91 -14.37 6.14 -2.26
N ALA A 92 -14.09 7.31 -1.68
CA ALA A 92 -15.09 8.32 -1.34
C ALA A 92 -15.49 9.23 -2.53
N GLY A 93 -14.88 9.03 -3.71
CA GLY A 93 -15.20 9.76 -4.93
C GLY A 93 -14.45 11.08 -5.11
N VAL A 94 -13.48 11.38 -4.24
CA VAL A 94 -12.62 12.56 -4.36
C VAL A 94 -11.53 12.23 -5.39
N ALA A 95 -11.54 12.93 -6.52
CA ALA A 95 -10.65 12.65 -7.66
C ALA A 95 -9.56 13.71 -7.84
N SER A 96 -9.80 14.95 -7.41
CA SER A 96 -8.87 16.06 -7.51
C SER A 96 -8.44 16.62 -6.15
N VAL A 97 -7.34 17.37 -6.14
CA VAL A 97 -6.86 18.11 -4.96
C VAL A 97 -7.86 19.21 -4.57
N ASP A 98 -8.55 19.81 -5.54
CA ASP A 98 -9.56 20.86 -5.29
C ASP A 98 -10.79 20.29 -4.57
N ASP A 99 -11.28 19.12 -5.01
CA ASP A 99 -12.34 18.38 -4.31
C ASP A 99 -11.95 18.05 -2.86
N LEU A 100 -10.66 17.76 -2.64
CA LEU A 100 -10.14 17.44 -1.31
C LEU A 100 -10.11 18.66 -0.38
N VAL A 101 -9.72 19.82 -0.89
CA VAL A 101 -9.68 21.08 -0.15
C VAL A 101 -11.09 21.58 0.18
N ALA A 102 -12.08 21.25 -0.64
CA ALA A 102 -13.48 21.60 -0.41
C ALA A 102 -14.12 20.86 0.78
N LEU A 103 -13.57 19.72 1.20
CA LEU A 103 -14.07 18.91 2.32
C LEU A 103 -13.70 19.52 3.67
N SER A 104 -14.59 19.35 4.65
CA SER A 104 -14.30 19.74 6.03
C SER A 104 -13.74 18.61 6.88
N ALA A 105 -13.08 18.95 7.99
CA ALA A 105 -12.51 17.98 8.91
C ALA A 105 -13.48 16.86 9.37
N PRO A 106 -14.75 17.14 9.76
CA PRO A 106 -15.67 16.08 10.13
C PRO A 106 -16.08 15.19 8.95
N GLU A 107 -16.18 15.74 7.74
CA GLU A 107 -16.49 14.97 6.54
C GLU A 107 -15.36 13.98 6.22
N VAL A 108 -14.10 14.43 6.35
CA VAL A 108 -12.92 13.58 6.13
C VAL A 108 -12.85 12.44 7.15
N LEU A 109 -13.14 12.72 8.42
CA LEU A 109 -13.15 11.70 9.48
C LEU A 109 -14.35 10.73 9.38
N ALA A 110 -15.44 11.15 8.72
CA ALA A 110 -16.59 10.28 8.46
C ALA A 110 -16.37 9.32 7.28
N MET A 111 -15.35 9.55 6.44
CA MET A 111 -15.02 8.67 5.31
C MET A 111 -14.57 7.27 5.78
N ALA A 112 -15.00 6.24 5.05
CA ALA A 112 -14.67 4.86 5.37
C ALA A 112 -13.15 4.59 5.29
N GLY A 113 -12.57 4.13 6.40
CA GLY A 113 -11.16 3.77 6.48
C GLY A 113 -10.21 4.94 6.79
N VAL A 114 -10.73 6.16 7.00
CA VAL A 114 -9.94 7.29 7.49
C VAL A 114 -9.95 7.27 9.03
N GLY A 115 -8.79 6.97 9.60
CA GLY A 115 -8.56 7.05 11.05
C GLY A 115 -7.87 8.34 11.47
N PRO A 116 -7.70 8.60 12.79
CA PRO A 116 -7.07 9.83 13.29
C PRO A 116 -5.63 10.01 12.77
N LYS A 117 -4.87 8.92 12.62
CA LYS A 117 -3.51 8.96 12.06
C LYS A 117 -3.48 9.33 10.58
N SER A 118 -4.43 8.84 9.81
CA SER A 118 -4.57 9.20 8.39
C SER A 118 -5.01 10.65 8.22
N PHE A 119 -5.81 11.17 9.16
CA PHE A 119 -6.18 12.58 9.20
C PHE A 119 -4.98 13.49 9.54
N GLU A 120 -4.16 13.12 10.51
CA GLU A 120 -2.89 13.82 10.82
C GLU A 120 -1.92 13.82 9.63
N GLU A 121 -1.81 12.69 8.93
CA GLU A 121 -1.01 12.56 7.71
C GLU A 121 -1.49 13.53 6.63
N LEU A 122 -2.80 13.54 6.38
CA LEU A 122 -3.42 14.41 5.38
C LEU A 122 -3.19 15.88 5.69
N THR A 123 -3.46 16.29 6.93
CA THR A 123 -3.30 17.69 7.36
C THR A 123 -1.84 18.13 7.30
N THR A 124 -0.89 17.25 7.65
CA THR A 124 0.55 17.52 7.53
C THR A 124 0.97 17.72 6.07
N VAL A 125 0.49 16.88 5.15
CA VAL A 125 0.82 16.97 3.72
C VAL A 125 0.19 18.20 3.07
N LEU A 126 -1.06 18.53 3.40
CA LEU A 126 -1.71 19.75 2.92
C LEU A 126 -1.00 21.00 3.43
N ALA A 127 -0.68 21.05 4.73
CA ALA A 127 0.05 22.17 5.32
C ALA A 127 1.42 22.39 4.66
N GLY A 128 2.14 21.30 4.34
CA GLY A 128 3.40 21.36 3.59
C GLY A 128 3.29 21.96 2.18
N ARG A 129 2.07 22.01 1.61
CA ARG A 129 1.76 22.61 0.31
C ARG A 129 1.02 23.94 0.41
N ASN A 130 0.93 24.52 1.62
CA ASN A 130 0.11 25.70 1.92
C ASN A 130 -1.37 25.54 1.53
N LEU A 131 -1.88 24.31 1.58
CA LEU A 131 -3.29 23.98 1.42
C LEU A 131 -3.88 23.64 2.79
N ALA A 132 -5.18 23.86 2.95
CA ALA A 132 -5.90 23.50 4.17
C ALA A 132 -7.27 22.95 3.80
N LEU A 133 -7.83 22.09 4.66
CA LEU A 133 -9.22 21.69 4.56
C LEU A 133 -10.13 22.89 4.80
N ARG A 134 -11.33 22.83 4.23
CA ARG A 134 -12.37 23.81 4.51
C ARG A 134 -12.63 23.89 6.02
N THR A 135 -12.47 25.08 6.57
CA THR A 135 -12.85 25.39 7.95
C THR A 135 -14.31 25.78 7.93
N ASP A 136 -15.18 24.95 8.51
CA ASP A 136 -16.57 25.35 8.78
C ASP A 136 -16.54 26.14 10.11
N ASP A 137 -16.61 27.47 10.01
CA ASP A 137 -16.96 28.34 11.14
C ASP A 137 -18.48 28.31 11.42
#